data_AF-A0A222P5H0-F1
#
_entry.id   AF-A0A222P5H0-F1
#
_cell.length_a   1.000
_cell.length_b   1.000
_cell.length_c   1.000
_cell.angle_alpha   90.00
_cell.angle_beta   90.00
_cell.angle_gamma   90.00
#
_symmetry.space_group_name_H-M   'P 1'
#
loop_
_entity.id
_entity.type
_entity.pdbx_description
1 polymer ?
#
loop_
_entity_poly.entity_id
_entity_poly.type
_entity_poly.pdbx_seq_one_letter_code
_entity_poly.pdbx_strand_id
1 'polypeptide(L)'
;MPNRIQPQYQIGPNNAGKMILRGCFMNVSRDWLEHTSGQVGTLLLRYLHNRHGEATEIKLNYGEGVPSGREAGPLKVDIDFMATVVARLRTWERRDHELLHARSEDIADQVDEQVMVLQQEIRNYVKKCEESGVESMFTGVPEVIIENVLARTPVTHEQSMSWEVKREEVDLFAGMTIHEQEKGYEPPSL
;
A
#
# COMPACT_ATOMS: atom_id res chain seq x y z
N MET A 1 -5.51 -16.25 -10.77
CA MET A 1 -4.34 -16.87 -10.14
C MET A 1 -4.57 -16.90 -8.63
N PRO A 2 -4.05 -17.90 -7.89
CA PRO A 2 -4.20 -17.95 -6.45
C PRO A 2 -3.58 -16.72 -5.76
N ASN A 3 -4.25 -16.19 -4.74
CA ASN A 3 -3.71 -15.14 -3.89
C ASN A 3 -2.56 -15.71 -3.06
N ARG A 4 -1.32 -15.28 -3.30
CA ARG A 4 -0.15 -15.65 -2.51
C ARG A 4 -0.02 -14.79 -1.24
N ILE A 5 1.00 -14.94 -0.41
CA ILE A 5 1.16 -14.13 0.80
C ILE A 5 2.57 -13.56 0.78
N GLN A 6 2.69 -12.23 0.78
CA GLN A 6 4.01 -11.60 0.85
C GLN A 6 4.61 -11.83 2.25
N PRO A 7 5.79 -12.47 2.35
CA PRO A 7 6.46 -12.66 3.63
C PRO A 7 6.88 -11.33 4.27
N GLN A 8 6.98 -11.32 5.60
CA GLN A 8 7.34 -10.13 6.38
C GLN A 8 8.66 -9.48 5.93
N TYR A 9 9.67 -10.30 5.62
CA TYR A 9 11.03 -9.82 5.33
C TYR A 9 11.34 -9.69 3.84
N GLN A 10 10.39 -10.02 2.96
CA GLN A 10 10.61 -10.00 1.52
C GLN A 10 9.76 -8.93 0.84
N ILE A 11 10.23 -8.45 -0.30
CA ILE A 11 9.48 -7.56 -1.17
C ILE A 11 9.61 -8.00 -2.63
N GLY A 12 8.46 -8.22 -3.25
CA GLY A 12 8.37 -8.58 -4.65
C GLY A 12 8.31 -7.36 -5.56
N PRO A 13 8.42 -7.57 -6.88
CA PRO A 13 8.25 -6.50 -7.86
C PRO A 13 6.91 -5.78 -7.68
N ASN A 14 6.90 -4.48 -7.94
CA ASN A 14 5.72 -3.60 -7.93
C ASN A 14 5.01 -3.44 -6.57
N ASN A 15 5.56 -3.96 -5.47
CA ASN A 15 4.87 -3.99 -4.18
C ASN A 15 5.19 -2.81 -3.24
N ALA A 16 6.35 -2.15 -3.36
CA ALA A 16 6.74 -1.07 -2.43
C ALA A 16 5.72 0.07 -2.39
N GLY A 17 5.37 0.59 -3.57
CA GLY A 17 4.40 1.68 -3.69
C GLY A 17 3.03 1.35 -3.08
N LYS A 18 2.53 0.16 -3.38
CA LYS A 18 1.25 -0.36 -2.86
C LYS A 18 1.29 -0.56 -1.35
N MET A 19 2.39 -1.07 -0.79
CA MET A 19 2.57 -1.28 0.65
C MET A 19 2.60 0.04 1.43
N ILE A 20 3.32 1.05 0.93
CA ILE A 20 3.40 2.36 1.57
C ILE A 20 2.06 3.06 1.51
N LEU A 21 1.41 3.08 0.34
CA LEU A 21 0.05 3.62 0.21
C LEU A 21 -0.92 2.93 1.17
N ARG A 22 -0.79 1.60 1.32
CA ARG A 22 -1.60 0.86 2.26
C ARG A 22 -1.34 1.27 3.71
N GLY A 23 -0.08 1.33 4.14
CA GLY A 23 0.24 1.65 5.52
C GLY A 23 -0.15 3.08 5.90
N CYS A 24 0.00 4.04 4.98
CA CYS A 24 -0.19 5.44 5.28
C CYS A 24 -1.66 5.88 5.17
N PHE A 25 -2.44 5.38 4.20
CA PHE A 25 -3.69 6.00 3.78
C PHE A 25 -4.96 5.18 4.05
N MET A 26 -4.84 4.01 4.68
CA MET A 26 -5.92 3.02 4.72
C MET A 26 -6.78 3.05 5.99
N ASN A 27 -7.42 4.20 6.24
CA ASN A 27 -8.73 4.22 6.91
C ASN A 27 -9.79 4.89 6.01
N VAL A 28 -9.64 4.81 4.69
CA VAL A 28 -10.74 5.18 3.79
C VAL A 28 -11.77 4.06 3.76
N SER A 29 -13.07 4.39 3.82
CA SER A 29 -14.11 3.38 3.71
C SER A 29 -14.18 2.84 2.28
N ARG A 30 -14.59 1.57 2.13
CA ARG A 30 -14.83 0.97 0.81
C ARG A 30 -15.84 1.77 0.01
N ASP A 31 -16.91 2.21 0.67
CA ASP A 31 -17.94 3.08 0.10
C ASP A 31 -17.35 4.38 -0.45
N TRP A 32 -16.42 5.00 0.27
CA TRP A 32 -15.78 6.22 -0.21
C TRP A 32 -14.95 5.98 -1.46
N LEU A 33 -14.23 4.86 -1.53
CA LEU A 33 -13.45 4.49 -2.71
C LEU A 33 -14.33 4.11 -3.92
N GLU A 34 -15.41 3.38 -3.70
CA GLU A 34 -16.25 2.89 -4.80
C GLU A 34 -17.26 3.94 -5.28
N HIS A 35 -17.77 4.80 -4.38
CA HIS A 35 -18.94 5.64 -4.66
C HIS A 35 -18.70 7.14 -4.48
N THR A 36 -17.72 7.58 -3.68
CA THR A 36 -17.58 9.01 -3.29
C THR A 36 -16.38 9.70 -3.95
N SER A 37 -15.21 9.07 -3.97
CA SER A 37 -13.96 9.60 -4.54
C SER A 37 -13.93 9.63 -6.08
N GLY A 38 -15.05 9.27 -6.73
CA GLY A 38 -15.23 9.31 -8.17
C GLY A 38 -14.23 8.45 -8.93
N GLN A 39 -13.60 9.01 -9.96
CA GLN A 39 -12.63 8.28 -10.80
C GLN A 39 -11.35 7.87 -10.04
N VAL A 40 -11.00 8.58 -8.97
CA VAL A 40 -9.74 8.35 -8.25
C VAL A 40 -9.79 7.10 -7.38
N GLY A 41 -10.92 6.82 -6.71
CA GLY A 41 -11.06 5.57 -5.96
C GLY A 41 -11.03 4.35 -6.86
N THR A 42 -11.64 4.41 -8.05
CA THR A 42 -11.50 3.33 -9.06
C THR A 42 -10.05 3.16 -9.52
N LEU A 43 -9.31 4.25 -9.74
CA LEU A 43 -7.90 4.20 -10.14
C LEU A 43 -7.02 3.61 -9.04
N LEU A 44 -7.27 4.01 -7.79
CA LEU A 44 -6.55 3.51 -6.62
C LEU A 44 -6.83 2.03 -6.40
N LEU A 45 -8.09 1.61 -6.43
CA LEU A 45 -8.48 0.21 -6.32
C LEU A 45 -7.76 -0.60 -7.41
N ARG A 46 -7.82 -0.17 -8.67
CA ARG A 46 -7.11 -0.83 -9.79
C ARG A 46 -5.60 -0.89 -9.62
N TYR A 47 -5.00 0.10 -8.95
CA TYR A 47 -3.56 0.11 -8.69
C TYR A 47 -3.18 -0.85 -7.56
N LEU A 48 -4.01 -0.92 -6.51
CA LEU A 48 -3.78 -1.80 -5.36
C LEU A 48 -4.12 -3.26 -5.67
N HIS A 49 -5.06 -3.50 -6.59
CA HIS A 49 -5.26 -4.80 -7.21
C HIS A 49 -4.03 -5.20 -8.05
N ASN A 50 -3.52 -6.40 -7.81
CA ASN A 50 -2.41 -6.92 -8.61
C ASN A 50 -2.82 -7.17 -10.05
N ARG A 51 -1.86 -6.97 -10.96
CA ARG A 51 -2.03 -7.30 -12.37
C ARG A 51 -1.92 -8.81 -12.58
N HIS A 52 -2.46 -9.28 -13.70
CA HIS A 52 -2.37 -10.69 -14.07
C HIS A 52 -0.89 -11.10 -14.15
N GLY A 53 -0.47 -12.04 -13.29
CA GLY A 53 0.92 -12.49 -13.20
C GLY A 53 1.68 -12.02 -11.95
N GLU A 54 1.20 -11.04 -11.17
CA GLU A 54 1.90 -10.58 -9.95
C GLU A 54 1.53 -11.41 -8.70
N ALA A 55 2.46 -11.54 -7.74
CA ALA A 55 2.22 -12.21 -6.47
C ALA A 55 1.34 -11.33 -5.54
N THR A 56 0.05 -11.65 -5.52
CA THR A 56 -1.06 -11.18 -4.64
C THR A 56 -1.34 -9.71 -4.47
N GLU A 57 -2.63 -9.41 -4.64
CA GLU A 57 -3.22 -8.16 -4.20
C GLU A 57 -2.88 -7.80 -2.75
N ILE A 58 -2.43 -6.56 -2.58
CA ILE A 58 -2.30 -5.93 -1.28
C ILE A 58 -3.71 -5.57 -0.82
N LYS A 59 -4.32 -6.46 -0.03
CA LYS A 59 -5.69 -6.28 0.46
C LYS A 59 -5.80 -5.00 1.30
N LEU A 60 -6.84 -4.26 1.00
CA LEU A 60 -7.19 -3.02 1.67
C LEU A 60 -7.89 -3.32 2.99
N ASN A 61 -7.32 -2.82 4.09
CA ASN A 61 -8.06 -2.73 5.34
C ASN A 61 -8.85 -1.41 5.27
N TYR A 62 -10.17 -1.51 5.13
CA TYR A 62 -11.02 -0.32 5.13
C TYR A 62 -11.28 0.12 6.57
N GLY A 63 -11.18 1.43 6.83
CA GLY A 63 -11.43 2.02 8.14
C GLY A 63 -12.76 2.75 8.25
N GLU A 64 -13.01 3.34 9.42
CA GLU A 64 -14.22 4.11 9.71
C GLU A 64 -14.18 5.51 9.09
N GLY A 65 -14.58 5.60 7.82
CA GLY A 65 -15.08 6.82 7.19
C GLY A 65 -14.05 7.88 6.79
N VAL A 66 -14.32 8.56 5.67
CA VAL A 66 -13.59 9.77 5.26
C VAL A 66 -14.34 11.00 5.76
N PRO A 67 -13.68 12.03 6.33
CA PRO A 67 -14.34 13.27 6.73
C PRO A 67 -15.09 13.90 5.55
N SER A 68 -16.34 14.28 5.75
CA SER A 68 -17.19 14.87 4.70
C SER A 68 -16.58 16.16 4.14
N GLY A 69 -16.64 16.35 2.82
CA GLY A 69 -16.22 17.58 2.15
C GLY A 69 -14.81 17.52 1.57
N ARG A 70 -14.09 16.41 1.75
CA ARG A 70 -12.76 16.13 1.17
C ARG A 70 -12.78 15.88 -0.34
N GLU A 71 -13.96 15.84 -0.94
CA GLU A 71 -14.15 15.45 -2.34
C GLU A 71 -14.11 16.61 -3.34
N ALA A 72 -14.27 17.85 -2.87
CA ALA A 72 -14.36 19.03 -3.72
C ALA A 72 -13.76 20.27 -3.05
N GLY A 73 -13.43 21.28 -3.87
CA GLY A 73 -12.91 22.55 -3.39
C GLY A 73 -11.51 22.44 -2.78
N PRO A 74 -11.13 23.30 -1.81
CA PRO A 74 -9.78 23.35 -1.24
C PRO A 74 -9.40 22.09 -0.45
N LEU A 75 -10.38 21.26 -0.11
CA LEU A 75 -10.21 20.01 0.63
C LEU A 75 -9.89 18.81 -0.28
N LYS A 76 -9.84 19.00 -1.61
CA LYS A 76 -9.54 17.95 -2.62
C LYS A 76 -8.07 17.50 -2.63
N VAL A 77 -7.24 18.03 -1.73
CA VAL A 77 -5.81 17.73 -1.62
C VAL A 77 -5.55 16.22 -1.50
N ASP A 78 -6.42 15.48 -0.80
CA ASP A 78 -6.36 14.02 -0.66
C ASP A 78 -6.55 13.29 -1.99
N ILE A 79 -7.59 13.67 -2.74
CA ILE A 79 -7.88 13.09 -4.06
C ILE A 79 -6.75 13.40 -5.05
N ASP A 80 -6.24 14.63 -5.05
CA ASP A 80 -5.17 15.05 -5.95
C ASP A 80 -3.85 14.35 -5.65
N PHE A 81 -3.53 14.19 -4.37
CA PHE A 81 -2.38 13.42 -3.95
C PHE A 81 -2.50 11.95 -4.41
N MET A 82 -3.63 11.29 -4.12
CA MET A 82 -3.81 9.89 -4.50
C MET A 82 -3.75 9.69 -6.01
N ALA A 83 -4.38 10.57 -6.79
CA ALA A 83 -4.30 10.52 -8.25
C ALA A 83 -2.86 10.70 -8.76
N THR A 84 -2.13 11.66 -8.19
CA THR A 84 -0.74 11.96 -8.58
C THR A 84 0.19 10.81 -8.24
N VAL A 85 0.12 10.28 -7.02
CA VAL A 85 0.97 9.18 -6.57
C VAL A 85 0.70 7.92 -7.37
N VAL A 86 -0.56 7.53 -7.57
CA VAL A 86 -0.91 6.36 -8.38
C VAL A 86 -0.40 6.53 -9.81
N ALA A 87 -0.58 7.70 -10.42
CA ALA A 87 -0.09 7.96 -11.77
C ALA A 87 1.43 7.83 -11.87
N ARG A 88 2.17 8.38 -10.90
CA ARG A 88 3.64 8.32 -10.84
C ARG A 88 4.14 6.91 -10.54
N LEU A 89 3.60 6.21 -9.56
CA LEU A 89 4.05 4.86 -9.22
C LEU A 89 3.86 3.88 -10.38
N ARG A 90 2.77 4.02 -11.16
CA ARG A 90 2.50 3.17 -12.33
C ARG A 90 3.50 3.30 -13.47
N THR A 91 4.28 4.37 -13.54
CA THR A 91 5.35 4.52 -14.54
C THR A 91 6.59 3.71 -14.19
N TRP A 92 6.75 3.36 -12.91
CA TRP A 92 7.86 2.58 -12.39
C TRP A 92 7.53 1.09 -12.25
N GLU A 93 6.29 0.69 -12.54
CA GLU A 93 5.91 -0.72 -12.51
C GLU A 93 6.44 -1.48 -13.74
N ARG A 94 7.22 -2.52 -13.48
CA ARG A 94 7.69 -3.48 -14.49
C ARG A 94 6.53 -4.30 -15.02
N ARG A 95 6.53 -4.60 -16.32
CA ARG A 95 5.43 -5.31 -17.00
C ARG A 95 5.95 -6.45 -17.86
N ASP A 96 5.11 -7.47 -18.01
CA ASP A 96 5.32 -8.58 -18.97
C ASP A 96 6.75 -9.13 -18.95
N HIS A 97 7.48 -8.97 -20.04
CA HIS A 97 8.85 -9.45 -20.18
C HIS A 97 9.85 -8.80 -19.20
N GLU A 98 9.68 -7.51 -18.89
CA GLU A 98 10.53 -6.81 -17.92
C GLU A 98 10.35 -7.38 -16.51
N LEU A 99 9.11 -7.77 -16.17
CA LEU A 99 8.80 -8.38 -14.88
C LEU A 99 9.41 -9.78 -14.77
N LEU A 100 9.30 -10.59 -15.83
CA LEU A 100 9.77 -11.97 -15.87
C LEU A 100 11.30 -12.10 -15.87
N HIS A 101 12.03 -11.06 -16.27
CA HIS A 101 13.49 -11.09 -16.39
C HIS A 101 14.21 -10.14 -15.44
N ALA A 102 13.47 -9.42 -14.59
CA ALA A 102 14.06 -8.57 -13.57
C ALA A 102 14.81 -9.40 -12.53
N ARG A 103 16.07 -9.04 -12.31
CA ARG A 103 16.92 -9.59 -11.26
C ARG A 103 16.60 -8.89 -9.93
N SER A 104 17.05 -9.45 -8.81
CA SER A 104 16.81 -8.84 -7.48
C SER A 104 17.37 -7.41 -7.37
N GLU A 105 18.47 -7.11 -8.04
CA GLU A 105 19.04 -5.75 -8.16
C GLU A 105 18.06 -4.79 -8.85
N ASP A 106 17.46 -5.22 -9.96
CA ASP A 106 16.47 -4.44 -10.72
C ASP A 106 15.20 -4.19 -9.89
N ILE A 107 14.88 -5.09 -8.95
CA ILE A 107 13.79 -4.92 -7.99
C ILE A 107 14.19 -3.97 -6.86
N ALA A 108 15.43 -4.04 -6.38
CA ALA A 108 15.95 -3.11 -5.38
C ALA A 108 15.89 -1.66 -5.90
N ASP A 109 16.39 -1.43 -7.12
CA ASP A 109 16.35 -0.12 -7.78
C ASP A 109 14.90 0.39 -7.93
N GLN A 110 13.98 -0.51 -8.31
CA GLN A 110 12.55 -0.17 -8.41
C GLN A 110 11.97 0.23 -7.04
N VAL A 111 12.33 -0.48 -5.96
CA VAL A 111 11.88 -0.15 -4.60
C VAL A 111 12.38 1.25 -4.22
N ASP A 112 13.65 1.55 -4.46
CA ASP A 112 14.24 2.86 -4.15
C ASP A 112 13.57 4.00 -4.94
N GLU A 113 13.32 3.80 -6.23
CA GLU A 113 12.63 4.77 -7.08
C GLU A 113 11.19 5.04 -6.60
N GLN A 114 10.45 3.97 -6.28
CA GLN A 114 9.09 4.09 -5.77
C GLN A 114 9.05 4.81 -4.41
N VAL A 115 9.99 4.49 -3.52
CA VAL A 115 10.13 5.14 -2.20
C VAL A 115 10.46 6.62 -2.37
N MET A 116 11.42 6.97 -3.23
CA MET A 116 11.80 8.36 -3.48
C MET A 116 10.61 9.19 -3.98
N VAL A 117 9.86 8.66 -4.94
CA VAL A 117 8.64 9.31 -5.47
C VAL A 117 7.63 9.51 -4.35
N LEU A 118 7.37 8.49 -3.54
CA LEU A 118 6.42 8.57 -2.44
C LEU A 118 6.83 9.56 -1.37
N GLN A 119 8.09 9.57 -0.95
CA GLN A 119 8.61 10.56 -0.01
C GLN A 119 8.38 11.99 -0.52
N GLN A 120 8.63 12.23 -1.80
CA GLN A 120 8.40 13.55 -2.38
C GLN A 120 6.92 13.93 -2.37
N GLU A 121 6.04 13.03 -2.80
CA GLU A 121 4.61 13.33 -2.84
C GLU A 121 3.99 13.45 -1.45
N ILE A 122 4.45 12.66 -0.48
CA ILE A 122 4.02 12.75 0.92
C ILE A 122 4.38 14.12 1.49
N ARG A 123 5.62 14.59 1.26
CA ARG A 123 6.03 15.95 1.68
C ARG A 123 5.20 17.04 1.00
N ASN A 124 4.96 16.90 -0.31
CA ASN A 124 4.13 17.84 -1.06
C ASN A 124 2.70 17.90 -0.51
N TYR A 125 2.14 16.75 -0.16
CA TYR A 125 0.80 16.63 0.39
C TYR A 125 0.70 17.23 1.79
N VAL A 126 1.62 16.90 2.70
CA VAL A 126 1.65 17.46 4.05
C VAL A 126 1.73 18.98 3.99
N LYS A 127 2.61 19.52 3.14
CA LYS A 127 2.71 20.97 2.92
C LYS A 127 1.41 21.59 2.41
N LYS A 128 0.74 20.96 1.45
CA LYS A 128 -0.57 21.43 0.94
C LYS A 128 -1.65 21.38 2.02
N CYS A 129 -1.63 20.36 2.87
CA CYS A 129 -2.53 20.24 4.01
C CYS A 129 -2.33 21.40 4.99
N GLU A 130 -1.08 21.71 5.34
CA GLU A 130 -0.72 22.85 6.19
C GLU A 130 -1.17 24.19 5.57
N GLU A 131 -0.87 24.42 4.28
CA GLU A 131 -1.26 25.63 3.55
C GLU A 131 -2.79 25.82 3.48
N SER A 132 -3.54 24.71 3.44
CA SER A 132 -5.00 24.72 3.34
C SER A 132 -5.69 24.67 4.71
N GLY A 133 -4.93 24.58 5.81
CA GLY A 133 -5.47 24.47 7.16
C GLY A 133 -6.25 23.17 7.43
N VAL A 134 -5.86 22.08 6.75
CA VAL A 134 -6.50 20.77 6.88
C VAL A 134 -5.56 19.75 7.49
N GLU A 135 -6.11 18.84 8.29
CA GLU A 135 -5.35 17.73 8.83
C GLU A 135 -5.08 16.67 7.76
N SER A 136 -3.90 16.05 7.79
CA SER A 136 -3.59 14.92 6.91
C SER A 136 -4.49 13.71 7.20
N MET A 137 -4.86 12.96 6.18
CA MET A 137 -5.57 11.67 6.30
C MET A 137 -4.63 10.49 6.61
N PHE A 138 -3.39 10.75 7.02
CA PHE A 138 -2.47 9.66 7.35
C PHE A 138 -2.94 8.93 8.61
N THR A 139 -2.97 7.60 8.50
CA THR A 139 -3.40 6.70 9.58
C THR A 139 -2.22 5.97 10.20
N GLY A 140 -1.16 5.78 9.42
CA GLY A 140 0.13 5.31 9.88
C GLY A 140 1.18 6.42 9.82
N VAL A 141 2.35 6.15 10.40
CA VAL A 141 3.51 7.06 10.37
C VAL A 141 4.32 6.77 9.10
N PRO A 142 4.34 7.66 8.10
CA PRO A 142 4.94 7.34 6.80
C PRO A 142 6.41 6.98 6.88
N GLU A 143 7.18 7.66 7.73
CA GLU A 143 8.61 7.40 7.92
C GLU A 143 8.87 5.95 8.36
N VAL A 144 8.14 5.49 9.38
CA VAL A 144 8.24 4.11 9.90
C VAL A 144 7.84 3.07 8.84
N ILE A 145 6.80 3.37 8.06
CA ILE A 145 6.33 2.46 7.01
C ILE A 145 7.35 2.37 5.87
N ILE A 146 7.94 3.50 5.48
CA ILE A 146 8.97 3.56 4.44
C ILE A 146 10.23 2.83 4.89
N GLU A 147 10.68 3.04 6.13
CA GLU A 147 11.79 2.29 6.71
C GLU A 147 11.53 0.78 6.72
N ASN A 148 10.30 0.37 7.07
CA ASN A 148 9.92 -1.05 7.03
C ASN A 148 9.97 -1.64 5.62
N VAL A 149 9.62 -0.85 4.60
CA VAL A 149 9.67 -1.27 3.20
C VAL A 149 11.12 -1.38 2.71
N LEU A 150 11.96 -0.40 3.03
CA LEU A 150 13.37 -0.38 2.67
C LEU A 150 14.18 -1.50 3.36
N ALA A 151 13.74 -1.95 4.55
CA ALA A 151 14.40 -3.04 5.27
C ALA A 151 14.13 -4.44 4.69
N ARG A 152 13.25 -4.58 3.70
CA ARG A 152 12.87 -5.88 3.12
C ARG A 152 13.86 -6.34 2.05
N THR A 153 14.09 -7.65 1.98
CA THR A 153 14.91 -8.27 0.94
C THR A 153 14.15 -8.32 -0.39
N PRO A 154 14.67 -7.71 -1.47
CA PRO A 154 14.08 -7.79 -2.80
C PRO A 154 14.15 -9.21 -3.36
N VAL A 155 13.04 -9.69 -3.92
CA VAL A 155 12.96 -11.01 -4.56
C VAL A 155 12.42 -10.90 -5.98
N THR A 156 12.84 -11.82 -6.84
CA THR A 156 12.42 -11.86 -8.24
C THR A 156 10.94 -12.25 -8.37
N HIS A 157 10.40 -12.04 -9.56
CA HIS A 157 9.06 -12.50 -9.92
C HIS A 157 8.90 -14.01 -9.67
N GLU A 158 9.83 -14.83 -10.14
CA GLU A 158 9.81 -16.29 -9.94
C GLU A 158 9.77 -16.68 -8.46
N GLN A 159 10.61 -16.05 -7.64
CA GLN A 159 10.62 -16.27 -6.19
C GLN A 159 9.30 -15.86 -5.55
N SER A 160 8.73 -14.72 -5.96
CA SER A 160 7.41 -14.28 -5.46
C SER A 160 6.28 -15.23 -5.85
N MET A 161 6.43 -15.94 -6.97
CA MET A 161 5.50 -16.98 -7.40
C MET A 161 5.65 -18.30 -6.64
N SER A 162 6.66 -18.44 -5.79
CA SER A 162 6.79 -19.58 -4.86
C SER A 162 6.15 -19.32 -3.49
N TRP A 163 5.73 -18.09 -3.21
CA TRP A 163 5.10 -17.71 -1.95
C TRP A 163 3.83 -18.51 -1.67
N GLU A 164 3.56 -18.68 -0.37
CA GLU A 164 2.41 -19.42 0.13
C GLU A 164 1.12 -18.92 -0.51
N VAL A 165 0.31 -19.85 -1.02
CA VAL A 165 -1.03 -19.54 -1.52
C VAL A 165 -2.00 -19.50 -0.34
N LYS A 166 -2.69 -18.37 -0.18
CA LYS A 166 -3.83 -18.23 0.73
C LYS A 166 -4.91 -19.26 0.37
N ARG A 167 -5.04 -20.29 1.21
CA ARG A 167 -6.11 -21.28 1.15
C ARG A 167 -7.31 -20.74 1.93
N GLU A 168 -8.23 -20.09 1.21
CA GLU A 168 -9.46 -19.49 1.76
C GLU A 168 -9.23 -18.49 2.94
N GLU A 169 -10.29 -17.92 3.50
CA GLU A 169 -10.45 -16.57 4.08
C GLU A 169 -9.56 -16.08 5.26
N VAL A 170 -8.29 -16.46 5.42
CA VAL A 170 -7.48 -15.90 6.53
C VAL A 170 -6.82 -14.58 6.14
N ASP A 171 -7.37 -13.44 6.59
CA ASP A 171 -6.76 -12.11 6.46
C ASP A 171 -5.41 -12.05 7.20
N LEU A 172 -4.31 -12.04 6.45
CA LEU A 172 -2.95 -12.10 7.01
C LEU A 172 -2.45 -10.74 7.49
N PHE A 173 -3.31 -9.71 7.46
CA PHE A 173 -3.08 -8.49 8.21
C PHE A 173 -3.53 -8.58 9.67
N ALA A 174 -4.07 -9.72 10.11
CA ALA A 174 -4.25 -10.06 11.53
C ALA A 174 -2.94 -10.15 12.34
N GLY A 175 -1.78 -9.82 11.75
CA GLY A 175 -0.54 -9.59 12.49
C GLY A 175 -0.47 -8.23 13.22
N MET A 176 -1.46 -7.35 13.03
CA MET A 176 -1.63 -6.11 13.81
C MET A 176 -2.78 -6.16 14.82
N THR A 177 -3.56 -7.23 14.83
CA THR A 177 -4.59 -7.49 15.83
C THR A 177 -4.21 -8.78 16.55
N ILE A 178 -3.67 -8.65 17.75
CA ILE A 178 -3.48 -9.77 18.67
C ILE A 178 -4.86 -10.41 18.89
N HIS A 179 -5.11 -11.54 18.23
CA HIS A 179 -6.16 -12.46 18.62
C HIS A 179 -5.72 -13.89 18.29
N GLU A 180 -4.95 -14.47 19.21
CA GLU A 180 -5.04 -15.90 19.45
C GLU A 180 -6.45 -16.17 19.97
N GLN A 181 -7.28 -16.84 19.18
CA GLN A 181 -8.68 -17.13 19.54
C GLN A 181 -8.84 -18.12 20.71
N GLU A 182 -7.76 -18.67 21.28
CA GLU A 182 -7.86 -19.68 22.35
C GLU A 182 -6.88 -19.53 23.53
N LYS A 183 -6.15 -18.41 23.64
CA LYS A 183 -5.37 -18.12 24.86
C LYS A 183 -5.65 -16.72 25.34
N GLY A 184 -6.30 -16.63 26.51
CA GLY A 184 -6.45 -15.39 27.24
C GLY A 184 -5.08 -14.76 27.50
N TYR A 185 -5.02 -13.43 27.41
CA TYR A 185 -3.83 -12.64 27.72
C TYR A 185 -3.40 -12.88 29.17
N GLU A 186 -2.18 -13.37 29.38
CA GLU A 186 -1.50 -13.34 30.68
C GLU A 186 -0.36 -12.30 30.63
N PRO A 187 -0.37 -11.27 31.49
CA PRO A 187 0.73 -10.32 31.58
C PRO A 187 1.98 -10.96 32.23
N PRO A 188 3.19 -10.51 31.87
CA PRO A 188 4.43 -11.02 32.45
C PRO A 188 4.50 -10.70 33.96
N SER A 189 4.97 -11.68 34.74
CA SER A 189 5.23 -11.53 36.17
C SER A 189 6.43 -10.60 36.37
N LEU A 190 6.30 -9.66 37.32
CA LEU A 190 7.37 -8.79 37.79
C LEU A 190 8.51 -9.60 38.44
#